data_AF-A0A932L498-F1
#
_entry.id   AF-A0A932L498-F1
#
_cell.length_a   1.000
_cell.length_b   1.000
_cell.length_c   1.000
_cell.angle_alpha   90.00
_cell.angle_beta   90.00
_cell.angle_gamma   90.00
#
_symmetry.space_group_name_H-M   'P 1'
#
loop_
_entity.id
_entity.type
_entity.pdbx_description
1 polymer ?
#
loop_
_entity_poly.entity_id
_entity_poly.type
_entity_poly.pdbx_seq_one_letter_code
_entity_poly.pdbx_strand_id
1 'polypeptide(L)' 'MSAETSTKPKRWTATELRKLTPIERDTILAEAAKLAEDDYRSDPELTAFEAFAKDDVYGNSSSTETR' A
#
# COMPACT_ATOMS: atom_id res chain seq x y z
N MET A 1 7.98 -35.54 -9.16
CA MET A 1 7.07 -34.42 -9.50
C MET A 1 7.18 -33.41 -8.37
N SER A 2 7.89 -32.32 -8.60
CA SER A 2 8.10 -31.27 -7.60
C SER A 2 6.80 -30.48 -7.46
N ALA A 3 6.21 -30.48 -6.28
CA ALA A 3 5.03 -29.70 -5.99
C ALA A 3 5.45 -28.22 -5.91
N GLU A 4 5.18 -27.46 -6.97
CA GLU A 4 5.24 -26.01 -6.95
C GLU A 4 4.17 -25.50 -5.98
N THR A 5 4.58 -25.15 -4.77
CA THR A 5 3.72 -24.49 -3.81
C THR A 5 3.47 -23.07 -4.29
N SER A 6 2.40 -22.89 -5.07
CA SER A 6 1.87 -21.58 -5.44
C SER A 6 1.39 -20.86 -4.17
N THR A 7 2.34 -20.26 -3.46
CA THR A 7 2.10 -19.49 -2.26
C THR A 7 1.63 -18.12 -2.71
N LYS A 8 0.31 -17.93 -2.82
CA LYS A 8 -0.25 -16.59 -3.05
C LYS A 8 0.33 -15.65 -2.00
N PRO A 9 0.86 -14.47 -2.39
CA PRO A 9 1.46 -13.55 -1.43
C PRO A 9 0.42 -13.20 -0.37
N LYS A 10 0.79 -13.39 0.90
CA LYS A 10 -0.07 -13.02 2.02
C LYS A 10 -0.40 -11.53 1.89
N ARG A 11 -1.70 -11.19 1.86
CA ARG A 11 -2.14 -9.79 1.96
C ARG A 11 -2.01 -9.36 3.42
N TRP A 12 -1.15 -8.38 3.65
CA TRP A 12 -0.94 -7.82 4.98
C TRP A 12 -1.92 -6.68 5.23
N THR A 13 -2.60 -6.71 6.38
CA THR A 13 -3.31 -5.53 6.86
C THR A 13 -2.34 -4.57 7.54
N ALA A 14 -2.70 -3.27 7.59
CA ALA A 14 -1.88 -2.27 8.29
C ALA A 14 -1.66 -2.63 9.77
N THR A 15 -2.66 -3.22 10.43
CA THR A 15 -2.56 -3.66 11.83
C THR A 15 -1.57 -4.81 12.01
N GLU A 16 -1.50 -5.74 11.06
CA GLU A 16 -0.52 -6.84 11.11
C GLU A 16 0.91 -6.33 10.88
N LEU A 17 1.11 -5.41 9.92
CA LEU A 17 2.44 -4.83 9.66
C LEU A 17 3.02 -4.12 10.87
N ARG A 18 2.18 -3.44 11.67
CA ARG A 18 2.60 -2.74 12.89
C ARG A 18 3.07 -3.68 14.01
N LYS A 19 2.70 -4.97 13.95
CA LYS A 19 3.12 -5.97 14.94
C LYS A 19 4.48 -6.60 14.63
N LEU A 20 5.01 -6.39 13.43
CA LEU A 20 6.30 -6.91 13.01
C LEU A 20 7.45 -6.06 13.55
N THR A 21 8.66 -6.62 13.55
CA THR A 21 9.85 -5.81 13.77
C THR A 21 10.01 -4.78 12.64
N PRO A 22 10.68 -3.65 12.87
CA PRO A 22 10.95 -2.67 11.82
C PRO A 22 11.61 -3.30 10.58
N ILE A 23 12.57 -4.20 10.78
CA ILE A 23 13.32 -4.86 9.69
C ILE A 23 12.37 -5.73 8.83
N GLU A 24 11.54 -6.56 9.45
CA GLU A 24 10.60 -7.42 8.73
C GLU A 24 9.56 -6.59 7.95
N ARG A 25 9.02 -5.55 8.59
CA ARG A 25 8.07 -4.64 7.95
C ARG A 25 8.71 -3.95 6.75
N ASP A 26 9.91 -3.40 6.91
CA ASP A 26 10.59 -2.65 5.86
C ASP A 26 10.95 -3.58 4.68
N THR A 27 11.32 -4.84 4.96
CA THR A 27 11.55 -5.85 3.92
C THR A 27 10.28 -6.11 3.10
N ILE A 28 9.14 -6.28 3.77
CA ILE A 28 7.85 -6.51 3.09
C ILE A 28 7.45 -5.29 2.25
N LEU A 29 7.59 -4.08 2.80
CA LEU A 29 7.24 -2.85 2.09
C LEU A 29 8.17 -2.58 0.90
N ALA A 30 9.46 -2.90 1.02
CA ALA A 30 10.41 -2.75 -0.09
C ALA A 30 10.09 -3.69 -1.26
N GLU A 31 9.73 -4.94 -0.97
CA GLU A 31 9.31 -5.88 -2.02
C GLU A 31 8.01 -5.43 -2.69
N ALA A 32 7.03 -4.93 -1.92
CA ALA A 32 5.81 -4.35 -2.49
C ALA A 32 6.09 -3.12 -3.36
N ALA A 33 7.02 -2.25 -2.94
CA ALA A 33 7.40 -1.07 -3.70
C ALA A 33 8.05 -1.42 -5.05
N LYS A 34 8.93 -2.44 -5.09
CA LYS A 34 9.53 -2.91 -6.35
C LYS A 34 8.46 -3.43 -7.33
N LEU A 35 7.46 -4.14 -6.83
CA LEU A 35 6.37 -4.63 -7.67
C LEU A 35 5.52 -3.50 -8.25
N ALA A 36 5.30 -2.44 -7.47
CA ALA A 36 4.53 -1.28 -7.90
C ALA A 36 5.35 -0.27 -8.73
N GLU A 37 6.68 -0.35 -8.73
CA GLU A 37 7.54 0.66 -9.37
C GLU A 37 7.24 0.84 -10.86
N ASP A 38 6.98 -0.24 -11.58
CA ASP A 38 6.67 -0.20 -13.01
C ASP A 38 5.32 0.48 -13.28
N ASP A 39 4.31 0.17 -12.46
CA ASP A 39 2.98 0.79 -12.53
C ASP A 39 3.09 2.31 -12.33
N TYR A 40 3.79 2.75 -11.28
CA TYR A 40 3.97 4.19 -11.03
C TYR A 40 4.84 4.89 -12.10
N ARG A 41 5.73 4.17 -12.77
CA ARG A 41 6.56 4.73 -13.85
C ARG A 41 5.78 4.88 -15.16
N SER A 42 4.88 3.94 -15.44
CA SER A 42 4.21 3.81 -16.74
C SER A 42 2.77 4.33 -16.75
N ASP A 43 2.11 4.40 -15.61
CA ASP A 43 0.74 4.89 -15.46
C ASP A 43 0.74 6.35 -14.95
N PRO A 44 0.45 7.34 -15.82
CA PRO A 44 0.36 8.73 -15.41
C PRO A 44 -0.79 8.97 -14.42
N GLU A 45 -1.84 8.14 -14.36
CA GLU A 45 -2.93 8.32 -13.39
C GLU A 45 -2.47 8.09 -11.94
N LEU A 46 -1.38 7.32 -11.74
CA LEU A 46 -0.81 7.08 -10.41
C LEU A 46 0.14 8.19 -9.94
N THR A 47 0.54 9.08 -10.85
CA THR A 47 1.56 10.13 -10.58
C THR A 47 1.13 11.54 -10.98
N ALA A 48 0.05 11.70 -11.75
CA ALA A 48 -0.42 12.99 -12.21
C ALA A 48 -0.92 13.84 -11.06
N PHE A 49 -0.58 15.13 -11.09
CA PHE A 49 -1.03 16.10 -10.09
C PHE A 49 -2.57 16.25 -10.06
N GLU A 50 -3.24 15.98 -11.19
CA GLU A 50 -4.70 15.99 -11.32
C GLU A 50 -5.38 14.71 -10.80
N ALA A 51 -4.62 13.63 -10.57
CA ALA A 51 -5.14 12.42 -9.91
C ALA A 51 -5.54 12.69 -8.45
N PHE A 52 -4.96 13.73 -7.85
CA PHE A 52 -5.46 14.34 -6.64
C PHE A 52 -6.51 15.38 -7.03
N ALA A 53 -7.80 14.99 -7.02
CA ALA A 53 -8.87 15.95 -7.24
C ALA A 53 -8.77 17.07 -6.18
N LYS A 54 -9.09 18.32 -6.56
CA LYS A 54 -9.10 19.47 -5.63
C LYS A 54 -9.96 19.21 -4.38
N ASP A 55 -10.96 18.33 -4.51
CA ASP A 55 -11.85 17.90 -3.43
C ASP A 55 -11.26 16.78 -2.54
N ASP A 56 -10.21 16.09 -2.98
CA ASP A 56 -9.54 15.01 -2.24
C ASP A 56 -8.61 15.53 -1.13
N VAL A 57 -8.33 16.84 -1.14
CA VAL A 57 -7.63 17.54 -0.06
C VAL A 57 -8.44 17.55 1.24
N TYR A 58 -9.76 17.31 1.16
CA TYR A 58 -10.67 17.21 2.30
C TYR A 58 -11.34 15.85 2.37
N GLY A 59 -10.56 14.77 2.29
CA GLY A 59 -11.02 13.41 2.64
C GLY A 59 -11.51 13.35 4.09
N ASN A 60 -12.81 13.62 4.30
CA ASN A 60 -13.64 13.38 5.47
C ASN A 60 -12.91 13.13 6.82
N SER A 61 -12.17 14.12 7.34
CA SER A 61 -11.88 14.21 8.77
C SER A 61 -12.99 14.98 9.47
N SER A 62 -14.20 14.41 9.49
CA SER A 62 -15.29 14.89 10.34
C SER A 62 -16.02 13.71 10.96
N SER A 63 -15.49 13.22 12.07
CA SER A 63 -16.26 12.76 13.23
C SER A 63 -15.34 12.59 14.43
N THR A 64 -14.78 13.70 14.90
CA THR A 64 -14.56 13.85 16.34
C THR A 64 -15.89 14.27 16.96
N GLU A 65 -16.83 13.34 17.07
CA GLU A 65 -18.00 13.52 17.94
C GLU A 65 -17.48 13.43 19.38
N THR A 66 -17.25 14.60 19.97
CA THR A 66 -16.90 14.71 21.38
C THR A 66 -18.19 14.97 22.14
N ARG A 67 -18.72 13.90 22.74
CA ARG A 67 -19.62 13.80 23.91
C ARG A 67 -20.93 14.58 23.93
#